data_AF-A0A9P5NBS3-F1
#
_entry.id   AF-A0A9P5NBS3-F1
#
_cell.length_a   1.000
_cell.length_b   1.000
_cell.length_c   1.000
_cell.angle_alpha   90.00
_cell.angle_beta   90.00
_cell.angle_gamma   90.00
#
_symmetry.space_group_name_H-M   'P 1'
#
loop_
_entity.id
_entity.type
_entity.pdbx_description
1 polymer ?
#
loop_
_entity_poly.entity_id
_entity_poly.type
_entity_poly.pdbx_seq_one_letter_code
_entity_poly.pdbx_strand_id
1 'polypeptide(L)' 'VIHLGSILRCAHLMPVAGNVFISQRVKFHNSLDAFQAYYVNKYIDHHAHEIAF' A
#
# COMPACT_ATOMS: atom_id res chain seq x y z
N VAL A 1 -10.98 -8.57 -0.41
CA VAL A 1 -10.01 -7.98 -1.36
C VAL A 1 -10.67 -6.74 -1.95
N ILE A 2 -10.03 -5.58 -1.85
CA ILE A 2 -10.48 -4.32 -2.49
C ILE A 2 -9.52 -3.97 -3.61
N HIS A 3 -10.01 -3.42 -4.71
CA HIS A 3 -9.16 -3.01 -5.83
C HIS A 3 -8.46 -1.68 -5.50
N LEU A 4 -7.16 -1.57 -5.82
CA LEU A 4 -6.36 -0.37 -5.56
C LEU A 4 -6.95 0.88 -6.21
N GLY A 5 -7.47 0.76 -7.42
CA GLY A 5 -8.15 1.86 -8.12
C GLY A 5 -9.49 2.27 -7.51
N SER A 6 -10.03 1.52 -6.55
CA SER A 6 -11.24 1.88 -5.81
C SER A 6 -10.94 2.70 -4.55
N ILE A 7 -9.65 2.95 -4.26
CA ILE A 7 -9.23 3.80 -3.14
C ILE A 7 -9.40 5.27 -3.58
N LEU A 8 -10.43 5.92 -3.04
CA LEU A 8 -10.82 7.29 -3.41
C LEU A 8 -9.94 8.37 -2.75
N ARG A 9 -9.14 8.01 -1.75
CA ARG A 9 -8.35 8.95 -0.93
C ARG A 9 -6.92 8.45 -0.73
N CYS A 10 -5.98 9.37 -0.54
CA CYS A 10 -4.61 9.00 -0.19
C CYS A 10 -4.61 8.16 1.08
N ALA A 11 -4.10 6.94 0.97
CA ALA A 11 -3.86 6.03 2.08
C ALA A 11 -2.39 5.63 2.09
N HIS A 12 -1.77 5.53 3.26
CA HIS A 12 -0.44 4.94 3.37
C HIS A 12 -0.55 3.42 3.22
N LEU A 13 -0.12 2.91 2.05
CA LEU A 13 -0.18 1.49 1.71
C LEU A 13 1.18 0.83 1.92
N MET A 14 1.26 -0.04 2.93
CA MET A 14 2.47 -0.83 3.18
C MET A 14 2.39 -2.15 2.38
N PRO A 15 3.31 -2.43 1.45
CA PRO A 15 3.28 -3.66 0.67
C PRO A 15 3.51 -4.89 1.54
N VAL A 16 2.81 -5.97 1.23
CA VAL A 16 3.05 -7.28 1.84
C VAL A 16 4.28 -7.91 1.18
N ALA A 17 5.42 -7.87 1.86
CA ALA A 17 6.62 -8.58 1.42
C ALA A 17 6.46 -10.09 1.69
N GLY A 18 6.71 -10.90 0.66
CA GLY A 18 6.81 -12.35 0.82
C GLY A 18 8.18 -12.77 1.35
N ASN A 19 8.50 -14.06 1.24
CA ASN A 19 9.78 -14.62 1.69
C ASN A 19 10.95 -14.37 0.71
N VAL A 20 10.79 -13.42 -0.20
CA VAL A 20 11.75 -13.13 -1.28
C VAL A 20 12.24 -11.70 -1.18
N PHE A 21 13.50 -11.50 -1.57
CA PHE A 21 14.09 -10.16 -1.60
C PHE A 21 13.31 -9.24 -2.54
N ILE A 22 13.09 -8.00 -2.08
CA ILE A 22 12.52 -6.95 -2.91
C ILE A 22 13.55 -6.54 -3.96
N SER A 23 13.15 -6.57 -5.23
CA SER A 23 14.01 -6.16 -6.33
C SER A 23 14.42 -4.69 -6.19
N GLN A 24 15.70 -4.39 -6.42
CA GLN A 24 16.23 -3.00 -6.42
C GLN A 24 15.62 -2.11 -7.52
N ARG A 25 14.88 -2.71 -8.46
CA ARG A 25 14.13 -2.02 -9.51
C ARG A 25 12.80 -1.46 -9.01
N VAL A 26 12.34 -1.87 -7.83
CA VAL A 26 11.17 -1.25 -7.19
C VAL A 26 11.57 0.15 -6.71
N LYS A 27 10.81 1.14 -7.17
CA LYS A 27 10.93 2.57 -6.92
C LYS A 27 9.58 3.09 -6.41
N PHE A 28 9.57 4.31 -5.88
CA PHE A 28 8.34 4.91 -5.34
C PHE A 28 7.19 5.00 -6.35
N HIS A 29 7.48 5.19 -7.63
CA HIS A 29 6.47 5.39 -8.67
C HIS A 29 5.92 4.08 -9.27
N ASN A 30 6.58 2.93 -9.08
CA ASN A 30 6.12 1.62 -9.58
C ASN A 30 5.81 0.63 -8.45
N SER A 31 5.92 1.07 -7.19
CA SER A 31 5.70 0.22 -6.02
C SER A 31 4.25 -0.23 -5.89
N LEU A 32 3.27 0.49 -6.46
CA LEU A 32 1.87 0.08 -6.46
C LEU A 32 1.55 -1.05 -7.45
N ASP A 33 2.37 -1.21 -8.49
CA ASP A 33 2.25 -2.29 -9.47
C ASP A 33 3.12 -3.50 -9.12
N ALA A 34 4.14 -3.29 -8.27
CA ALA A 34 5.15 -4.29 -7.94
C ALA A 34 4.69 -5.33 -6.92
N PHE A 35 3.63 -5.08 -6.16
CA PHE A 35 3.13 -6.02 -5.14
C PHE A 35 1.67 -6.38 -5.38
N GLN A 36 1.30 -7.58 -4.95
CA GLN A 36 -0.05 -8.13 -5.14
C GLN A 36 -1.01 -7.78 -3.99
N ALA A 37 -0.48 -7.34 -2.84
CA ALA A 37 -1.27 -7.04 -1.66
C ALA A 37 -0.59 -5.96 -0.80
N TYR A 38 -1.43 -5.20 -0.10
CA TYR A 38 -1.03 -4.09 0.76
C TYR A 38 -1.81 -4.15 2.06
N TYR A 39 -1.16 -3.81 3.17
CA TYR A 39 -1.84 -3.55 4.43
C TYR A 39 -2.44 -2.15 4.41
N VAL A 40 -3.69 -2.06 4.85
CA VAL A 40 -4.36 -0.81 5.16
C VAL A 40 -4.46 -0.74 6.67
N ASN A 41 -3.92 0.31 7.28
CA ASN A 41 -3.90 0.44 8.72
C ASN A 41 -4.13 1.91 9.14
N LYS A 42 -5.14 2.14 9.98
CA LYS A 42 -5.49 3.47 10.49
C LYS A 42 -4.42 4.14 11.36
N TYR A 43 -3.45 3.38 11.88
CA TYR A 43 -2.37 3.88 12.73
C TYR A 43 -1.11 4.28 11.96
N ILE A 44 -0.89 3.69 10.77
CA ILE A 44 0.28 4.05 9.93
C ILE A 44 0.03 5.29 9.08
N ASP A 45 -1.23 5.74 9.02
CA ASP A 45 -1.66 6.87 8.22
C ASP A 45 -2.12 8.02 9.11
N HIS A 46 -1.13 8.72 9.67
CA HIS A 46 -1.40 9.88 10.53
C HIS A 46 -2.01 11.08 9.76
N HIS A 47 -1.94 11.05 8.43
CA HIS A 47 -2.52 12.05 7.54
C HIS A 47 -3.91 11.65 7.02
N ALA A 48 -4.35 10.41 7.21
CA ALA A 48 -5.72 10.02 6.95
C ALA A 48 -6.63 10.68 7.99
N HIS A 49 -7.26 11.78 7.59
CA HIS A 49 -8.31 12.45 8.36
C HIS A 49 -9.58 11.59 8.56
N GLU A 50 -9.60 10.32 8.13
CA GLU A 50 -10.73 9.40 8.28
C GLU A 50 -10.26 7.99 8.65
N ILE A 51 -11.13 7.22 9.31
CA ILE A 51 -10.88 5.86 9.76
C ILE A 51 -10.86 4.94 8.54
N ALA A 52 -9.69 4.35 8.23
CA ALA A 52 -9.64 3.16 7.39
C ALA A 52 -10.19 1.97 8.19
N PHE A 53 -11.30 1.39 7.72
CA PHE A 53 -12.05 0.33 8.38
C PHE A 53 -11.36 -1.02 8.32
#